data_AF-F9QCA1-F1
#
_entry.id   AF-F9QCA1-F1
#
_cell.length_a   1.000
_cell.length_b   1.000
_cell.length_c   1.000
_cell.angle_alpha   90.00
_cell.angle_beta   90.00
_cell.angle_gamma   90.00
#
_symmetry.space_group_name_H-M   'P 1'
#
loop_
_entity.id
_entity.type
_entity.pdbx_description
1 polymer ?
#
loop_
_entity_poly.entity_id
_entity_poly.type
_entity_poly.pdbx_seq_one_letter_code
_entity_poly.pdbx_strand_id
1 'polypeptide(L)'
;MSDHHTHEHHAYLSHEHIPQDKKILAFSFAIITGFMVVEFIGGYWFNSLALMADAGHMANDSLSLCLALLALFLSAQKQRYIALLNSGSLIIVALMILVEAIQRWHNPIEMMALPMLGVALLGLLINLFVAWIMLKSDHDNLNIKAAYLHVLTDLFGSIIAILSGLSAYFLGWLWVDPLASMVLSVLVLKSGINAFRLALKNSENEMEILMLDKIEQTLEKLYRHYGEQNWWNDKNRLSDWVSMILIQQTTAKNAINALQQIEDILTLEQLLAVSDEELQQRIRPAGFYKQKSAYIKYQMRWFAEQGGELSAFKTIPTETLRKQLLSLKGVGPETADAMLLYLFERKVFIADQYALRLFNRLGLSQAQTYTALRAECMPLMERISLKTAQEWHAVIDEHGKVFRQATLLNEDWLR
;
A
#
# COMPACT_ATOMS: atom_id res chain seq x y z
N MET A 1 49.62 -36.76 -8.12
CA MET A 1 49.78 -35.54 -8.94
C MET A 1 48.69 -34.59 -8.50
N SER A 2 49.09 -33.68 -7.65
CA SER A 2 48.29 -32.65 -6.98
C SER A 2 48.78 -31.32 -7.51
N ASP A 3 47.91 -30.49 -8.05
CA ASP A 3 48.21 -29.07 -8.22
C ASP A 3 46.97 -28.25 -7.82
N HIS A 4 47.11 -27.67 -6.63
CA HIS A 4 46.34 -26.56 -6.12
C HIS A 4 46.87 -25.28 -6.76
N HIS A 5 45.98 -24.45 -7.32
CA HIS A 5 46.28 -23.04 -7.55
C HIS A 5 45.49 -22.17 -6.56
N THR A 6 46.22 -21.72 -5.56
CA THR A 6 45.91 -20.59 -4.68
C THR A 6 46.15 -19.29 -5.45
N HIS A 7 45.16 -18.41 -5.50
CA HIS A 7 45.37 -17.01 -5.89
C HIS A 7 45.22 -16.12 -4.67
N GLU A 8 46.33 -15.47 -4.33
CA GLU A 8 46.50 -14.51 -3.25
C GLU A 8 45.66 -13.24 -3.49
N HIS A 9 45.07 -12.77 -2.40
CA HIS A 9 44.39 -11.49 -2.31
C HIS A 9 45.40 -10.33 -2.40
N HIS A 10 45.52 -9.71 -3.57
CA HIS A 10 46.07 -8.37 -3.66
C HIS A 10 45.03 -7.36 -3.19
N ALA A 11 45.33 -6.72 -2.07
CA ALA A 11 44.66 -5.54 -1.56
C ALA A 11 44.72 -4.42 -2.62
N TYR A 12 43.60 -4.17 -3.30
CA TYR A 12 43.31 -2.85 -3.86
C TYR A 12 42.31 -2.19 -2.94
N LEU A 13 42.82 -1.27 -2.12
CA LEU A 13 42.04 -0.13 -1.62
C LEU A 13 41.56 0.65 -2.83
N SER A 14 40.46 0.21 -3.44
CA SER A 14 39.68 1.02 -4.34
C SER A 14 39.12 2.15 -3.49
N HIS A 15 39.74 3.33 -3.57
CA HIS A 15 39.07 4.56 -3.24
C HIS A 15 37.74 4.54 -3.99
N GLU A 16 36.65 4.34 -3.26
CA GLU A 16 35.29 4.39 -3.79
C GLU A 16 35.08 5.84 -4.23
N HIS A 17 35.46 6.12 -5.48
CA HIS A 17 35.24 7.42 -6.09
C HIS A 17 33.74 7.62 -6.12
N ILE A 18 33.23 8.45 -5.19
CA ILE A 18 31.88 9.00 -5.26
C ILE A 18 31.69 9.46 -6.71
N PRO A 19 30.73 8.87 -7.47
CA PRO A 19 30.55 9.18 -8.88
C PRO A 19 30.51 10.69 -9.08
N GLN A 20 31.23 11.19 -10.08
CA GLN A 20 31.42 12.62 -10.33
C GLN A 20 30.08 13.39 -10.37
N ASP A 21 29.03 12.75 -10.91
CA ASP A 21 27.64 13.23 -10.94
C ASP A 21 27.06 13.54 -9.55
N LYS A 22 27.33 12.71 -8.53
CA LYS A 22 26.82 12.92 -7.17
C LYS A 22 27.46 14.15 -6.52
N LYS A 23 28.73 14.42 -6.82
CA LYS A 23 29.43 15.62 -6.33
C LYS A 23 28.88 16.88 -6.99
N ILE A 24 28.64 16.83 -8.30
CA ILE A 24 28.07 17.94 -9.07
C ILE A 24 26.65 18.26 -8.57
N LEU A 25 25.82 17.23 -8.37
CA LEU A 25 24.47 17.41 -7.84
C LEU A 25 24.47 18.01 -6.42
N ALA A 26 25.28 17.49 -5.51
CA ALA A 26 25.38 18.00 -4.14
C ALA A 26 25.91 19.43 -4.09
N PHE A 27 26.91 19.75 -4.91
CA PHE A 27 27.47 21.10 -5.02
C PHE A 27 26.44 22.10 -5.57
N SER A 28 25.75 21.72 -6.65
CA SER A 28 24.67 22.51 -7.26
C SER A 28 23.56 22.80 -6.25
N PHE A 29 23.14 21.77 -5.52
CA PHE A 29 22.13 21.90 -4.48
C PHE A 29 22.54 22.84 -3.35
N ALA A 30 23.79 22.75 -2.88
CA ALA A 30 24.31 23.61 -1.82
C ALA A 30 24.33 25.08 -2.25
N ILE A 31 24.71 25.36 -3.51
CA ILE A 31 24.68 26.71 -4.08
C ILE A 31 23.24 27.25 -4.14
N ILE A 32 22.32 26.49 -4.73
CA ILE A 32 20.91 26.91 -4.91
C ILE A 32 20.24 27.14 -3.56
N THR A 33 20.43 26.22 -2.60
CA THR A 33 19.90 26.36 -1.24
C THR A 33 20.52 27.55 -0.51
N GLY A 34 21.83 27.78 -0.67
CA GLY A 34 22.49 28.95 -0.10
C GLY A 34 21.94 30.25 -0.67
N PHE A 35 21.67 30.29 -1.97
CA PHE A 35 21.14 31.45 -2.65
C PHE A 35 19.67 31.72 -2.33
N MET A 36 18.84 30.69 -2.14
CA MET A 36 17.46 30.80 -1.65
C MET A 36 17.38 31.64 -0.36
N VAL A 37 18.35 31.52 0.56
CA VAL A 37 18.40 32.35 1.78
C VAL A 37 18.61 33.82 1.44
N VAL A 38 19.49 34.10 0.46
CA VAL A 38 19.74 35.47 -0.03
C VAL A 38 18.49 36.05 -0.66
N GLU A 39 17.74 35.29 -1.46
CA GLU A 39 16.48 35.74 -2.08
C GLU A 39 15.38 35.97 -1.05
N PHE A 40 15.24 35.09 -0.05
CA PHE A 40 14.26 35.29 1.01
C PHE A 40 14.53 36.58 1.78
N ILE A 41 15.78 36.79 2.19
CA ILE A 41 16.21 37.99 2.92
C ILE A 41 16.08 39.23 2.03
N GLY A 42 16.51 39.15 0.76
CA GLY A 42 16.42 40.24 -0.21
C GLY A 42 14.97 40.62 -0.54
N GLY A 43 14.09 39.63 -0.72
CA GLY A 43 12.67 39.84 -0.93
C GLY A 43 12.01 40.56 0.24
N TYR A 44 12.33 40.14 1.47
CA TYR A 44 11.85 40.80 2.68
C TYR A 44 12.37 42.23 2.82
N TRP A 45 13.69 42.45 2.70
CA TRP A 45 14.28 43.79 2.87
C TRP A 45 13.93 44.77 1.75
N PHE A 46 13.81 44.30 0.51
CA PHE A 46 13.54 45.16 -0.65
C PHE A 46 12.06 45.22 -1.02
N ASN A 47 11.18 44.67 -0.17
CA ASN A 47 9.73 44.60 -0.38
C ASN A 47 9.33 43.96 -1.72
N SER A 48 10.03 42.90 -2.14
CA SER A 48 9.72 42.18 -3.37
C SER A 48 9.02 40.86 -3.07
N LEU A 49 7.74 40.77 -3.42
CA LEU A 49 7.00 39.51 -3.25
C LEU A 49 7.45 38.46 -4.25
N ALA A 50 7.93 38.86 -5.44
CA ALA A 50 8.40 37.91 -6.44
C ALA A 50 9.61 37.12 -5.94
N LEU A 51 10.58 37.79 -5.30
CA LEU A 51 11.73 37.12 -4.67
C LEU A 51 11.32 36.23 -3.49
N MET A 52 10.36 36.67 -2.67
CA MET A 52 9.87 35.84 -1.56
C MET A 52 9.15 34.58 -2.06
N ALA A 53 8.41 34.69 -3.17
CA ALA A 53 7.71 33.58 -3.80
C ALA A 53 8.67 32.57 -4.42
N ASP A 54 9.73 33.04 -5.08
CA ASP A 54 10.78 32.19 -5.67
C ASP A 54 11.55 31.44 -4.57
N ALA A 55 11.99 32.17 -3.53
CA ALA A 55 12.63 31.57 -2.38
C ALA A 55 11.72 30.54 -1.66
N GLY A 56 10.41 30.77 -1.62
CA GLY A 56 9.45 29.85 -1.03
C GLY A 56 9.34 28.52 -1.76
N HIS A 57 9.35 28.55 -3.10
CA HIS A 57 9.42 27.33 -3.93
C HIS A 57 10.72 26.55 -3.68
N MET A 58 11.85 27.25 -3.78
CA MET A 58 13.18 26.66 -3.60
C MET A 58 13.38 26.08 -2.18
N ALA A 59 12.76 26.70 -1.16
CA ALA A 59 12.75 26.17 0.20
C ALA A 59 12.06 24.83 0.31
N ASN A 60 10.95 24.62 -0.40
CA ASN A 60 10.28 23.33 -0.42
C ASN A 60 11.15 22.25 -1.09
N ASP A 61 11.85 22.58 -2.16
CA ASP A 61 12.69 21.61 -2.87
C ASP A 61 13.92 21.25 -2.05
N SER A 62 14.54 22.25 -1.41
CA SER A 62 15.63 22.05 -0.46
C SER A 62 15.22 21.19 0.73
N LEU A 63 14.06 21.50 1.32
CA LEU A 63 13.54 20.74 2.44
C LEU A 63 13.16 19.32 2.00
N SER A 64 12.51 19.12 0.85
CA SER A 64 12.17 17.79 0.34
C SER A 64 13.39 16.88 0.19
N LEU A 65 14.52 17.41 -0.29
CA LEU A 65 15.77 16.64 -0.37
C LEU A 65 16.40 16.39 1.01
N CYS A 66 16.41 17.39 1.88
CA CYS A 66 16.85 17.24 3.26
C CYS A 66 16.05 16.11 3.96
N LEU A 67 14.73 16.08 3.73
CA LEU A 67 13.85 15.03 4.24
C LEU A 67 14.11 13.68 3.60
N ALA A 68 14.38 13.61 2.29
CA ALA A 68 14.77 12.36 1.63
C ALA A 68 16.07 11.78 2.23
N LEU A 69 17.03 12.63 2.63
CA LEU A 69 18.25 12.21 3.30
C LEU A 69 18.00 11.79 4.75
N LEU A 70 17.21 12.57 5.50
CA LEU A 70 16.84 12.23 6.89
C LEU A 70 15.96 10.98 6.97
N ALA A 71 15.16 10.69 5.94
CA ALA A 71 14.35 9.49 5.85
C ALA A 71 15.17 8.21 6.00
N LEU A 72 16.44 8.20 5.57
CA LEU A 72 17.34 7.06 5.76
C LEU A 72 17.59 6.72 7.25
N PHE A 73 17.33 7.66 8.15
CA PHE A 73 17.60 7.53 9.59
C PHE A 73 16.33 7.60 10.46
N LEU A 74 15.16 7.79 9.86
CA LEU A 74 13.89 7.99 10.57
C LEU A 74 12.95 6.81 10.38
N SER A 75 12.10 6.54 11.38
CA SER A 75 10.99 5.60 11.21
C SER A 75 9.96 6.16 10.22
N ALA A 76 9.28 5.27 9.49
CA ALA A 76 8.25 5.64 8.51
C ALA A 76 7.20 6.62 9.08
N GLN A 77 6.78 6.39 10.34
CA GLN A 77 5.87 7.29 11.04
C GLN A 77 6.43 8.71 11.21
N LYS A 78 7.71 8.87 11.56
CA LYS A 78 8.34 10.19 11.69
C LYS A 78 8.52 10.85 10.32
N GLN A 79 8.92 10.08 9.31
CA GLN A 79 9.02 10.57 7.93
C GLN A 79 7.68 11.16 7.45
N ARG A 80 6.57 10.46 7.70
CA ARG A 80 5.21 10.92 7.41
C ARG A 80 4.91 12.30 8.03
N TYR A 81 5.11 12.43 9.35
CA TYR A 81 4.81 13.69 10.02
C TYR A 81 5.61 14.84 9.44
N ILE A 82 6.89 14.62 9.15
CA ILE A 82 7.73 15.68 8.61
C ILE A 82 7.34 16.01 7.15
N ALA A 83 6.99 15.02 6.33
CA ALA A 83 6.50 15.25 4.97
C ALA A 83 5.18 16.04 4.94
N LEU A 84 4.23 15.72 5.84
CA LEU A 84 2.97 16.45 5.98
C LEU A 84 3.18 17.86 6.53
N LEU A 85 4.07 18.03 7.51
CA LEU A 85 4.41 19.35 8.05
C LEU A 85 5.10 20.23 7.00
N ASN A 86 6.03 19.67 6.21
CA ASN A 86 6.70 20.40 5.14
C ASN A 86 5.71 20.86 4.06
N SER A 87 4.98 19.93 3.47
CA SER A 87 3.99 20.24 2.42
C SER A 87 2.86 21.14 2.92
N GLY A 88 2.42 20.96 4.17
CA GLY A 88 1.47 21.87 4.83
C GLY A 88 2.02 23.28 5.02
N SER A 89 3.29 23.42 5.45
CA SER A 89 3.95 24.72 5.62
C SER A 89 4.08 25.45 4.29
N LEU A 90 4.42 24.74 3.21
CA LEU A 90 4.49 25.32 1.87
C LEU A 90 3.13 25.88 1.41
N ILE A 91 2.05 25.15 1.64
CA ILE A 91 0.69 25.61 1.34
C ILE A 91 0.38 26.91 2.09
N ILE A 92 0.74 26.97 3.38
CA ILE A 92 0.52 28.16 4.21
C ILE A 92 1.31 29.36 3.66
N VAL A 93 2.60 29.19 3.37
CA VAL A 93 3.45 30.26 2.81
C VAL A 93 2.92 30.74 1.46
N ALA A 94 2.55 29.81 0.57
CA ALA A 94 1.99 30.16 -0.74
C ALA A 94 0.69 30.96 -0.63
N LEU A 95 -0.20 30.58 0.30
CA LEU A 95 -1.44 31.32 0.57
C LEU A 95 -1.15 32.70 1.15
N MET A 96 -0.18 32.83 2.06
CA MET A 96 0.22 34.13 2.60
C MET A 96 0.71 35.07 1.49
N ILE A 97 1.59 34.59 0.60
CA ILE A 97 2.10 35.37 -0.53
C ILE A 97 0.96 35.76 -1.48
N LEU A 98 0.04 34.84 -1.77
CA LEU A 98 -1.10 35.11 -2.64
C LEU A 98 -2.01 36.21 -2.06
N VAL A 99 -2.31 36.14 -0.76
CA VAL A 99 -3.11 37.15 -0.06
C VAL A 99 -2.40 38.51 -0.07
N GLU A 100 -1.11 38.54 0.26
CA GLU A 100 -0.30 39.76 0.25
C GLU A 100 -0.22 40.37 -1.16
N ALA A 101 -0.07 39.55 -2.20
CA ALA A 101 -0.05 40.02 -3.58
C ALA A 101 -1.40 40.64 -4.01
N ILE A 102 -2.52 40.05 -3.59
CA ILE A 102 -3.87 40.62 -3.81
C ILE A 102 -4.03 41.94 -3.05
N GLN A 103 -3.50 42.04 -1.84
CA GLN A 103 -3.53 43.29 -1.07
C GLN A 103 -2.69 44.40 -1.74
N ARG A 104 -1.48 44.07 -2.20
CA ARG A 104 -0.60 45.02 -2.92
C ARG A 104 -1.13 45.42 -4.29
N TRP A 105 -1.94 44.57 -4.92
CA TRP A 105 -2.66 44.93 -6.14
C TRP A 105 -3.60 46.11 -5.91
N HIS A 106 -4.27 46.17 -4.75
CA HIS A 106 -5.19 47.26 -4.41
C HIS A 106 -4.48 48.44 -3.74
N ASN A 107 -3.44 48.18 -2.94
CA ASN A 107 -2.65 49.18 -2.22
C ASN A 107 -1.16 49.02 -2.57
N PRO A 108 -0.67 49.65 -3.66
CA PRO A 108 0.70 49.48 -4.10
C PRO A 108 1.70 49.91 -3.03
N ILE A 109 2.70 49.07 -2.79
CA ILE A 109 3.84 49.35 -1.91
C ILE A 109 5.07 49.58 -2.79
N GLU A 110 5.81 50.66 -2.55
CA GLU A 110 7.06 50.91 -3.25
C GLU A 110 8.13 49.88 -2.84
N MET A 111 8.65 49.17 -3.84
CA MET A 111 9.76 48.24 -3.68
C MET A 111 11.10 48.92 -3.98
N MET A 112 12.17 48.48 -3.32
CA MET A 112 13.53 48.95 -3.61
C MET A 112 14.04 48.28 -4.90
N ALA A 113 13.58 48.77 -6.04
CA ALA A 113 13.73 48.11 -7.34
C ALA A 113 15.18 47.82 -7.73
N LEU A 114 16.12 48.75 -7.47
CA LEU A 114 17.51 48.58 -7.88
C LEU A 114 18.28 47.52 -7.06
N PRO A 115 18.25 47.53 -5.71
CA PRO A 115 18.77 46.42 -4.92
C PRO A 115 18.12 45.06 -5.24
N MET A 116 16.80 45.04 -5.42
CA MET A 116 16.05 43.85 -5.80
C MET A 116 16.51 43.27 -7.16
N LEU A 117 16.69 44.14 -8.16
CA LEU A 117 17.22 43.74 -9.47
C LEU A 117 18.62 43.14 -9.36
N GLY A 118 19.46 43.69 -8.46
CA GLY A 118 20.78 43.13 -8.16
C GLY A 118 20.71 41.68 -7.65
N VAL A 119 19.77 41.39 -6.74
CA VAL A 119 19.54 40.03 -6.24
C VAL A 119 19.03 39.12 -7.37
N ALA A 120 18.03 39.54 -8.12
CA ALA A 120 17.45 38.73 -9.19
C ALA A 120 18.45 38.42 -10.32
N LEU A 121 19.31 39.38 -10.69
CA LEU A 121 20.39 39.16 -11.65
C LEU A 121 21.46 38.20 -11.11
N LEU A 122 21.82 38.33 -9.84
CA LEU A 122 22.75 37.40 -9.21
C LEU A 122 22.19 35.97 -9.21
N GLY A 123 20.89 35.81 -8.93
CA GLY A 123 20.20 34.53 -8.98
C GLY A 123 20.18 33.90 -10.37
N LEU A 124 19.86 34.71 -11.38
CA LEU A 124 19.96 34.27 -12.77
C LEU A 124 21.37 33.77 -13.10
N LEU A 125 22.41 34.51 -12.71
CA LEU A 125 23.80 34.10 -12.95
C LEU A 125 24.18 32.81 -12.23
N ILE A 126 23.73 32.64 -10.99
CA ILE A 126 23.96 31.41 -10.21
C ILE A 126 23.27 30.22 -10.86
N ASN A 127 21.99 30.35 -11.24
CA ASN A 127 21.23 29.29 -11.89
C ASN A 127 21.81 28.94 -13.27
N LEU A 128 22.27 29.93 -14.04
CA LEU A 128 22.97 29.69 -15.31
C LEU A 128 24.31 28.95 -15.10
N PHE A 129 25.07 29.33 -14.08
CA PHE A 129 26.31 28.65 -13.73
C PHE A 129 26.08 27.19 -13.34
N VAL A 130 25.08 26.93 -12.51
CA VAL A 130 24.70 25.56 -12.10
C VAL A 130 24.21 24.75 -13.30
N ALA A 131 23.33 25.31 -14.13
CA ALA A 131 22.86 24.67 -15.36
C ALA A 131 24.02 24.31 -16.30
N TRP A 132 24.99 25.21 -16.45
CA TRP A 132 26.18 24.99 -17.26
C TRP A 132 27.08 23.85 -16.74
N ILE A 133 27.25 23.72 -15.42
CA ILE A 133 27.98 22.59 -14.83
C ILE A 133 27.23 21.27 -15.10
N MET A 134 25.90 21.26 -14.94
CA MET A 134 25.09 20.06 -15.21
C MET A 134 25.14 19.65 -16.68
N LEU A 135 25.13 20.61 -17.62
CA LEU A 135 25.31 20.37 -19.06
C LEU A 135 26.69 19.85 -19.45
N LYS A 136 27.68 19.89 -18.55
CA LYS A 136 29.00 19.28 -18.78
C LYS A 136 29.13 17.88 -18.19
N SER A 137 28.07 17.40 -17.54
CA SER A 137 28.03 16.10 -16.85
C SER A 137 27.44 15.02 -17.76
N ASP A 138 27.40 13.78 -17.28
CA ASP A 138 26.88 12.66 -18.06
C ASP A 138 25.38 12.85 -18.38
N HIS A 139 25.08 13.04 -19.66
CA HIS A 139 23.72 13.34 -20.11
C HIS A 139 22.82 12.12 -20.11
N ASP A 140 23.34 10.90 -19.95
CA ASP A 140 22.50 9.71 -19.88
C ASP A 140 21.97 9.45 -18.46
N ASN A 141 22.47 10.20 -17.47
CA ASN A 141 21.99 10.12 -16.10
C ASN A 141 20.65 10.85 -15.92
N LEU A 142 19.59 10.07 -15.65
CA LEU A 142 18.24 10.61 -15.41
C LEU A 142 18.18 11.60 -14.24
N ASN A 143 19.03 11.45 -13.21
CA ASN A 143 19.08 12.37 -12.08
C ASN A 143 19.63 13.74 -12.49
N ILE A 144 20.63 13.77 -13.39
CA ILE A 144 21.18 15.03 -13.92
C ILE A 144 20.15 15.71 -14.81
N LYS A 145 19.42 14.96 -15.67
CA LYS A 145 18.32 15.54 -16.48
C LYS A 145 17.23 16.16 -15.61
N ALA A 146 16.80 15.45 -14.56
CA ALA A 146 15.78 15.95 -13.64
C ALA A 146 16.25 17.22 -12.93
N ALA A 147 17.48 17.23 -12.42
CA ALA A 147 18.06 18.41 -11.77
C ALA A 147 18.23 19.60 -12.73
N TYR A 148 18.64 19.35 -13.98
CA TYR A 148 18.76 20.39 -15.00
C TYR A 148 17.39 21.03 -15.34
N LEU A 149 16.34 20.23 -15.50
CA LEU A 149 14.98 20.74 -15.74
C LEU A 149 14.46 21.56 -14.56
N HIS A 150 14.83 21.18 -13.34
CA HIS A 150 14.52 21.94 -12.14
C HIS A 150 15.19 23.32 -12.15
N VAL A 151 16.51 23.37 -12.40
CA VAL A 151 17.25 24.65 -12.52
C VAL A 151 16.67 25.54 -13.62
N LEU A 152 16.21 24.95 -14.73
CA LEU A 152 15.52 25.70 -15.79
C LEU A 152 14.21 26.35 -15.29
N THR A 153 13.51 25.69 -14.36
CA THR A 153 12.31 26.23 -13.73
C THR A 153 12.64 27.42 -12.84
N ASP A 154 13.74 27.37 -12.07
CA ASP A 154 14.21 28.48 -11.23
C ASP A 154 14.69 29.68 -12.08
N LEU A 155 15.27 29.43 -13.26
CA LEU A 155 15.61 30.50 -14.21
C LEU A 155 14.38 31.33 -14.61
N PHE A 156 13.19 30.71 -14.71
CA PHE A 156 11.96 31.46 -14.98
C PHE A 156 11.58 32.38 -13.81
N GLY A 157 11.77 31.94 -12.56
CA GLY A 157 11.56 32.75 -11.36
C GLY A 157 12.43 34.01 -11.35
N SER A 158 13.74 33.83 -11.60
CA SER A 158 14.68 34.95 -11.71
C SER A 158 14.33 35.92 -12.86
N ILE A 159 13.90 35.42 -14.02
CA ILE A 159 13.46 36.27 -15.14
C ILE A 159 12.22 37.09 -14.76
N ILE A 160 11.23 36.47 -14.12
CA ILE A 160 10.01 37.15 -13.66
C ILE A 160 10.35 38.25 -12.64
N ALA A 161 11.27 37.98 -11.71
CA ALA A 161 11.76 38.95 -10.75
C ALA A 161 12.48 40.12 -11.45
N ILE A 162 13.38 39.85 -12.40
CA ILE A 162 14.08 40.87 -13.19
C ILE A 162 13.09 41.77 -13.94
N LEU A 163 12.09 41.18 -14.61
CA LEU A 163 11.07 41.93 -15.33
C LEU A 163 10.26 42.83 -14.39
N SER A 164 9.96 42.35 -13.18
CA SER A 164 9.29 43.13 -12.13
C SER A 164 10.14 44.32 -11.69
N GLY A 165 11.42 44.11 -11.38
CA GLY A 165 12.35 45.16 -10.99
C GLY A 165 12.61 46.21 -12.08
N LEU A 166 12.79 45.78 -13.33
CA LEU A 166 12.98 46.68 -14.48
C LEU A 166 11.73 47.53 -14.74
N SER A 167 10.54 46.92 -14.68
CA SER A 167 9.27 47.62 -14.88
C SER A 167 9.02 48.65 -13.78
N ALA A 168 9.32 48.31 -12.52
CA ALA A 168 9.25 49.24 -11.42
C ALA A 168 10.24 50.41 -11.57
N TYR A 169 11.49 50.12 -11.95
CA TYR A 169 12.54 51.14 -12.05
C TYR A 169 12.37 52.10 -13.23
N PHE A 170 12.11 51.60 -14.45
CA PHE A 170 12.04 52.42 -15.65
C PHE A 170 10.67 53.02 -15.91
N LEU A 171 9.60 52.28 -15.58
CA LEU A 171 8.23 52.63 -15.96
C LEU A 171 7.38 53.05 -14.74
N GLY A 172 7.90 52.90 -13.52
CA GLY A 172 7.14 53.12 -12.28
C GLY A 172 6.03 52.09 -12.09
N TRP A 173 6.07 50.95 -12.80
CA TRP A 173 5.00 49.95 -12.76
C TRP A 173 5.15 49.03 -11.54
N LEU A 174 4.48 49.41 -10.46
CA LEU A 174 4.47 48.65 -9.21
C LEU A 174 3.56 47.40 -9.23
N TRP A 175 2.67 47.27 -10.23
CA TRP A 175 1.71 46.16 -10.32
C TRP A 175 2.33 44.85 -10.83
N VAL A 176 3.51 44.92 -11.46
CA VAL A 176 4.16 43.75 -12.08
C VAL A 176 4.63 42.74 -11.01
N ASP A 177 5.20 43.23 -9.89
CA ASP A 177 5.65 42.36 -8.78
C ASP A 177 4.48 41.60 -8.11
N PRO A 178 3.34 42.24 -7.74
CA PRO A 178 2.15 41.52 -7.30
C PRO A 178 1.63 40.49 -8.30
N LEU A 179 1.59 40.80 -9.61
CA LEU A 179 1.13 39.84 -10.61
C LEU A 179 2.06 38.63 -10.72
N ALA A 180 3.36 38.88 -10.82
CA ALA A 180 4.40 37.86 -10.80
C ALA A 180 4.25 36.92 -9.59
N SER A 181 4.04 37.52 -8.42
CA SER A 181 3.89 36.81 -7.15
C SER A 181 2.62 35.98 -7.09
N MET A 182 1.50 36.48 -7.63
CA MET A 182 0.26 35.70 -7.76
C MET A 182 0.46 34.46 -8.63
N VAL A 183 1.15 34.59 -9.77
CA VAL A 183 1.43 33.46 -10.65
C VAL A 183 2.31 32.43 -9.94
N LEU A 184 3.42 32.89 -9.34
CA LEU A 184 4.38 32.00 -8.68
C LEU A 184 3.77 31.30 -7.46
N SER A 185 3.03 32.03 -6.62
CA SER A 185 2.35 31.45 -5.46
C SER A 185 1.30 30.40 -5.84
N VAL A 186 0.58 30.56 -6.94
CA VAL A 186 -0.37 29.53 -7.43
C VAL A 186 0.37 28.26 -7.87
N LEU A 187 1.53 28.38 -8.53
CA LEU A 187 2.35 27.22 -8.90
C LEU A 187 2.87 26.48 -7.67
N VAL A 188 3.39 27.23 -6.68
CA VAL A 188 3.86 26.68 -5.41
C VAL A 188 2.72 26.00 -4.64
N LEU A 189 1.55 26.64 -4.58
CA LEU A 189 0.36 26.09 -3.92
C LEU A 189 -0.07 24.76 -4.55
N LYS A 190 -0.10 24.67 -5.88
CA LYS A 190 -0.42 23.43 -6.60
C LYS A 190 0.58 22.32 -6.29
N SER A 191 1.87 22.66 -6.25
CA SER A 191 2.94 21.72 -5.86
C SER A 191 2.75 21.21 -4.44
N GLY A 192 2.52 22.13 -3.48
CA GLY A 192 2.29 21.81 -2.08
C GLY A 192 1.09 20.89 -1.85
N ILE A 193 -0.04 21.16 -2.52
CA ILE A 193 -1.25 20.31 -2.43
C ILE A 193 -0.99 18.89 -2.96
N ASN A 194 -0.26 18.76 -4.07
CA ASN A 194 0.06 17.45 -4.64
C ASN A 194 0.99 16.65 -3.71
N ALA A 195 2.03 17.29 -3.16
CA ALA A 195 2.93 16.67 -2.20
C ALA A 195 2.19 16.23 -0.93
N PHE A 196 1.29 17.06 -0.41
CA PHE A 196 0.48 16.75 0.77
C PHE A 196 -0.42 15.52 0.55
N ARG A 197 -1.11 15.45 -0.60
CA ARG A 197 -1.94 14.29 -0.96
C ARG A 197 -1.12 13.02 -1.11
N LEU A 198 0.06 13.10 -1.71
CA LEU A 198 0.96 11.96 -1.88
C LEU A 198 1.44 11.43 -0.51
N ALA A 199 1.82 12.32 0.40
CA ALA A 199 2.22 11.96 1.76
C ALA A 199 1.08 11.26 2.54
N LEU A 200 -0.18 11.69 2.36
CA LEU A 200 -1.34 11.00 2.93
C LEU A 200 -1.53 9.60 2.35
N LYS A 201 -1.56 9.47 1.01
CA LYS A 201 -1.78 8.18 0.34
C LYS A 201 -0.72 7.15 0.69
N ASN A 202 0.56 7.54 0.70
CA ASN A 202 1.64 6.64 1.09
C ASN A 202 1.48 6.16 2.53
N SER A 203 0.98 7.02 3.42
CA SER A 203 0.75 6.65 4.82
C SER A 203 -0.36 5.62 5.03
N GLU A 204 -1.41 5.65 4.19
CA GLU A 204 -2.48 4.65 4.23
C GLU A 204 -1.95 3.28 3.80
N ASN A 205 -1.21 3.25 2.69
CA ASN A 205 -0.59 2.02 2.19
C ASN A 205 0.41 1.41 3.19
N GLU A 206 1.26 2.23 3.82
CA GLU A 206 2.21 1.74 4.83
C GLU A 206 1.51 1.13 6.05
N MET A 207 0.44 1.77 6.52
CA MET A 207 -0.38 1.26 7.62
C MET A 207 -1.03 -0.08 7.28
N GLU A 208 -1.56 -0.20 6.06
CA GLU A 208 -2.15 -1.45 5.56
C GLU A 208 -1.09 -2.56 5.51
N ILE A 209 0.09 -2.29 4.94
CA ILE A 209 1.20 -3.26 4.91
C ILE A 209 1.59 -3.70 6.32
N LEU A 210 1.77 -2.75 7.25
CA LEU A 210 2.12 -3.06 8.63
C LEU A 210 1.05 -3.92 9.33
N MET A 211 -0.24 -3.67 9.05
CA MET A 211 -1.33 -4.48 9.56
C MET A 211 -1.27 -5.91 9.00
N LEU A 212 -1.09 -6.06 7.69
CA LEU A 212 -0.99 -7.37 7.04
C LEU A 212 0.20 -8.17 7.57
N ASP A 213 1.36 -7.51 7.77
CA ASP A 213 2.56 -8.16 8.32
C ASP A 213 2.33 -8.65 9.76
N LYS A 214 1.57 -7.90 10.58
CA LYS A 214 1.19 -8.35 11.93
C LYS A 214 0.23 -9.54 11.91
N ILE A 215 -0.73 -9.53 10.99
CA ILE A 215 -1.65 -10.67 10.80
C ILE A 215 -0.84 -11.89 10.39
N GLU A 216 0.02 -11.77 9.38
CA GLU A 216 0.90 -12.84 8.90
C GLU A 216 1.75 -13.44 10.04
N GLN A 217 2.44 -12.61 10.82
CA GLN A 217 3.23 -13.07 11.97
C GLN A 217 2.37 -13.80 13.01
N THR A 218 1.15 -13.32 13.26
CA THR A 218 0.24 -13.96 14.22
C THR A 218 -0.20 -15.34 13.70
N LEU A 219 -0.57 -15.43 12.43
CA LEU A 219 -1.00 -16.69 11.80
C LEU A 219 0.16 -17.68 11.68
N GLU A 220 1.39 -17.22 11.43
CA GLU A 220 2.58 -18.06 11.50
C GLU A 220 2.83 -18.59 12.92
N LYS A 221 2.68 -17.76 13.97
CA LYS A 221 2.81 -18.22 15.35
C LYS A 221 1.76 -19.30 15.65
N LEU A 222 0.51 -19.11 15.26
CA LEU A 222 -0.55 -20.12 15.40
C LEU A 222 -0.15 -21.41 14.68
N TYR A 223 0.28 -21.31 13.43
CA TYR A 223 0.69 -22.47 12.64
C TYR A 223 1.86 -23.24 13.27
N ARG A 224 2.88 -22.54 13.78
CA ARG A 224 4.01 -23.17 14.49
C ARG A 224 3.57 -23.87 15.77
N HIS A 225 2.53 -23.38 16.44
CA HIS A 225 2.02 -23.96 17.69
C HIS A 225 1.14 -25.20 17.44
N TYR A 226 0.20 -25.12 16.51
CA TYR A 226 -0.77 -26.20 16.25
C TYR A 226 -0.29 -27.22 15.23
N GLY A 227 0.69 -26.87 14.38
CA GLY A 227 1.20 -27.72 13.30
C GLY A 227 0.22 -27.88 12.14
N GLU A 228 0.54 -28.81 11.24
CA GLU A 228 -0.30 -29.12 10.08
C GLU A 228 -1.60 -29.84 10.50
N GLN A 229 -2.72 -29.30 10.05
CA GLN A 229 -4.06 -29.84 10.30
C GLN A 229 -4.54 -30.72 9.14
N ASN A 230 -4.09 -30.48 7.90
CA ASN A 230 -4.44 -31.26 6.72
C ASN A 230 -5.97 -31.44 6.51
N TRP A 231 -6.73 -30.39 6.81
CA TRP A 231 -8.18 -30.40 6.63
C TRP A 231 -8.59 -30.54 5.16
N TRP A 232 -9.65 -31.30 4.92
CA TRP A 232 -10.27 -31.50 3.61
C TRP A 232 -9.28 -31.83 2.48
N ASN A 233 -8.46 -32.85 2.74
CA ASN A 233 -7.45 -33.39 1.83
C ASN A 233 -7.70 -34.87 1.51
N ASP A 234 -8.97 -35.28 1.40
CA ASP A 234 -9.33 -36.63 0.99
C ASP A 234 -8.98 -36.85 -0.49
N LYS A 235 -8.55 -38.07 -0.83
CA LYS A 235 -8.33 -38.49 -2.22
C LYS A 235 -9.64 -38.40 -3.02
N ASN A 236 -10.76 -38.74 -2.39
CA ASN A 236 -12.09 -38.54 -2.96
C ASN A 236 -12.58 -37.13 -2.62
N ARG A 237 -12.45 -36.18 -3.56
CA ARG A 237 -12.87 -34.79 -3.33
C ARG A 237 -14.37 -34.63 -3.05
N LEU A 238 -15.22 -35.60 -3.43
CA LEU A 238 -16.65 -35.59 -3.06
C LEU A 238 -16.85 -35.92 -1.57
N SER A 239 -15.95 -36.69 -0.95
CA SER A 239 -15.92 -36.90 0.50
C SER A 239 -15.79 -35.55 1.21
N ASP A 240 -14.82 -34.74 0.80
CA ASP A 240 -14.61 -33.40 1.37
C ASP A 240 -15.81 -32.50 1.14
N TRP A 241 -16.34 -32.45 -0.08
CA TRP A 241 -17.52 -31.64 -0.39
C TRP A 241 -18.72 -32.02 0.46
N VAL A 242 -19.07 -33.30 0.53
CA VAL A 242 -20.20 -33.77 1.34
C VAL A 242 -19.94 -33.52 2.82
N SER A 243 -18.71 -33.69 3.30
CA SER A 243 -18.36 -33.39 4.69
C SER A 243 -18.60 -31.92 5.06
N MET A 244 -18.36 -30.97 4.15
CA MET A 244 -18.66 -29.53 4.36
C MET A 244 -20.16 -29.26 4.52
N ILE A 245 -21.02 -30.10 3.95
CA ILE A 245 -22.47 -30.04 4.16
C ILE A 245 -22.83 -30.70 5.49
N LEU A 246 -22.22 -31.87 5.78
CA LEU A 246 -22.51 -32.66 6.96
C LEU A 246 -22.07 -31.98 8.25
N ILE A 247 -20.98 -31.21 8.26
CA ILE A 247 -20.45 -30.52 9.45
C ILE A 247 -21.29 -29.32 9.89
N GLN A 248 -22.16 -28.79 9.03
CA GLN A 248 -22.98 -27.62 9.36
C GLN A 248 -23.92 -27.91 10.54
N GLN A 249 -23.88 -27.05 11.56
CA GLN A 249 -24.74 -27.15 12.75
C GLN A 249 -24.73 -28.54 13.41
N THR A 250 -23.56 -29.18 13.48
CA THR A 250 -23.39 -30.46 14.18
C THR A 250 -21.99 -30.56 14.78
N THR A 251 -21.74 -31.64 15.52
CA THR A 251 -20.40 -31.91 16.05
C THR A 251 -19.54 -32.62 15.00
N ALA A 252 -18.23 -32.41 15.04
CA ALA A 252 -17.28 -33.10 14.16
C ALA A 252 -17.44 -34.63 14.20
N LYS A 253 -17.61 -35.20 15.41
CA LYS A 253 -17.86 -36.63 15.61
C LYS A 253 -19.09 -37.13 14.83
N ASN A 254 -20.19 -36.39 14.87
CA ASN A 254 -21.43 -36.77 14.20
C ASN A 254 -21.34 -36.65 12.68
N ALA A 255 -20.66 -35.62 12.18
CA ALA A 255 -20.42 -35.44 10.75
C ALA A 255 -19.54 -36.57 10.19
N ILE A 256 -18.45 -36.93 10.89
CA ILE A 256 -17.56 -38.03 10.51
C ILE A 256 -18.32 -39.35 10.46
N ASN A 257 -19.12 -39.65 11.49
CA ASN A 257 -19.95 -40.86 11.51
C ASN A 257 -20.91 -40.91 10.30
N ALA A 258 -21.63 -39.81 10.04
CA ALA A 258 -22.53 -39.74 8.88
C ALA A 258 -21.80 -39.91 7.53
N LEU A 259 -20.58 -39.40 7.39
CA LEU A 259 -19.77 -39.54 6.19
C LEU A 259 -19.31 -40.98 5.97
N GLN A 260 -18.90 -41.68 7.03
CA GLN A 260 -18.52 -43.10 6.98
C GLN A 260 -19.69 -43.99 6.52
N GLN A 261 -20.93 -43.65 6.89
CA GLN A 261 -22.13 -44.42 6.50
C GLN A 261 -22.50 -44.32 5.01
N ILE A 262 -21.89 -43.37 4.28
CA ILE A 262 -22.14 -43.15 2.86
C ILE A 262 -20.87 -43.33 2.01
N GLU A 263 -19.77 -43.80 2.60
CA GLU A 263 -18.47 -43.93 1.92
C GLU A 263 -18.56 -44.79 0.65
N ASP A 264 -19.38 -45.84 0.69
CA ASP A 264 -19.68 -46.77 -0.41
C ASP A 264 -20.44 -46.14 -1.59
N ILE A 265 -21.04 -44.97 -1.38
CA ILE A 265 -21.84 -44.24 -2.37
C ILE A 265 -21.31 -42.84 -2.69
N LEU A 266 -20.10 -42.47 -2.25
CA LEU A 266 -19.48 -41.15 -2.49
C LEU A 266 -18.94 -40.99 -3.93
N THR A 267 -19.75 -41.33 -4.93
CA THR A 267 -19.54 -40.98 -6.33
C THR A 267 -20.69 -40.11 -6.83
N LEU A 268 -20.47 -39.34 -7.89
CA LEU A 268 -21.48 -38.44 -8.43
C LEU A 268 -22.73 -39.21 -8.85
N GLU A 269 -22.53 -40.34 -9.52
CA GLU A 269 -23.59 -41.22 -10.02
C GLU A 269 -24.39 -41.84 -8.88
N GLN A 270 -23.71 -42.40 -7.87
CA GLN A 270 -24.39 -43.06 -6.75
C GLN A 270 -25.10 -42.04 -5.84
N LEU A 271 -24.49 -40.89 -5.56
CA LEU A 271 -25.13 -39.81 -4.81
C LEU A 271 -26.36 -39.27 -5.53
N LEU A 272 -26.42 -39.29 -6.86
CA LEU A 272 -27.60 -38.91 -7.62
C LEU A 272 -28.66 -40.03 -7.68
N ALA A 273 -28.24 -41.30 -7.74
CA ALA A 273 -29.12 -42.46 -7.86
C ALA A 273 -29.78 -42.92 -6.54
N VAL A 274 -29.11 -42.76 -5.39
CA VAL A 274 -29.62 -43.22 -4.08
C VAL A 274 -30.99 -42.59 -3.75
N SER A 275 -31.89 -43.31 -3.10
CA SER A 275 -33.18 -42.71 -2.68
C SER A 275 -32.98 -41.63 -1.62
N ASP A 276 -33.89 -40.65 -1.56
CA ASP A 276 -33.85 -39.61 -0.53
C ASP A 276 -34.01 -40.23 0.87
N GLU A 277 -34.86 -41.24 1.02
CA GLU A 277 -35.07 -41.98 2.27
C GLU A 277 -33.80 -42.68 2.75
N GLU A 278 -33.10 -43.39 1.85
CA GLU A 278 -31.86 -44.09 2.21
C GLU A 278 -30.76 -43.10 2.58
N LEU A 279 -30.55 -42.04 1.79
CA LEU A 279 -29.55 -41.02 2.07
C LEU A 279 -29.82 -40.35 3.42
N GLN A 280 -31.08 -40.00 3.70
CA GLN A 280 -31.52 -39.42 4.97
C GLN A 280 -31.25 -40.34 6.17
N GLN A 281 -31.46 -41.65 6.02
CA GLN A 281 -31.18 -42.63 7.08
C GLN A 281 -29.69 -42.72 7.36
N ARG A 282 -28.86 -42.82 6.32
CA ARG A 282 -27.40 -42.96 6.45
C ARG A 282 -26.76 -41.71 7.08
N ILE A 283 -27.19 -40.51 6.69
CA ILE A 283 -26.64 -39.25 7.23
C ILE A 283 -27.34 -38.73 8.49
N ARG A 284 -28.29 -39.49 9.05
CA ARG A 284 -29.06 -39.13 10.25
C ARG A 284 -28.19 -38.67 11.44
N PRO A 285 -27.00 -39.27 11.72
CA PRO A 285 -26.14 -38.82 12.82
C PRO A 285 -25.74 -37.35 12.74
N ALA A 286 -25.61 -36.78 11.54
CA ALA A 286 -25.21 -35.39 11.35
C ALA A 286 -26.28 -34.36 11.79
N GLY A 287 -27.51 -34.78 12.10
CA GLY A 287 -28.61 -33.85 12.37
C GLY A 287 -29.05 -33.07 11.13
N PHE A 288 -30.24 -32.46 11.15
CA PHE A 288 -30.83 -31.78 9.98
C PHE A 288 -30.76 -32.58 8.67
N TYR A 289 -30.79 -33.91 8.77
CA TYR A 289 -30.47 -34.85 7.68
C TYR A 289 -31.41 -34.71 6.47
N LYS A 290 -32.67 -34.31 6.66
CA LYS A 290 -33.61 -34.00 5.56
C LYS A 290 -33.15 -32.81 4.72
N GLN A 291 -32.66 -31.76 5.39
CA GLN A 291 -32.14 -30.56 4.73
C GLN A 291 -30.78 -30.85 4.08
N LYS A 292 -29.89 -31.55 4.79
CA LYS A 292 -28.55 -31.90 4.29
C LYS A 292 -28.60 -32.85 3.10
N SER A 293 -29.48 -33.86 3.10
CA SER A 293 -29.68 -34.75 1.93
C SER A 293 -30.18 -33.95 0.71
N ALA A 294 -31.13 -33.04 0.89
CA ALA A 294 -31.57 -32.15 -0.18
C ALA A 294 -30.43 -31.25 -0.70
N TYR A 295 -29.54 -30.76 0.18
CA TYR A 295 -28.37 -29.99 -0.22
C TYR A 295 -27.36 -30.82 -1.01
N ILE A 296 -27.06 -32.04 -0.54
CA ILE A 296 -26.19 -32.99 -1.26
C ILE A 296 -26.75 -33.22 -2.67
N LYS A 297 -28.02 -33.64 -2.79
CA LYS A 297 -28.66 -33.87 -4.08
C LYS A 297 -28.64 -32.64 -5.00
N TYR A 298 -28.97 -31.47 -4.45
CA TYR A 298 -29.00 -30.23 -5.22
C TYR A 298 -27.62 -29.86 -5.76
N GLN A 299 -26.59 -29.89 -4.90
CA GLN A 299 -25.23 -29.53 -5.28
C GLN A 299 -24.60 -30.56 -6.22
N MET A 300 -24.88 -31.86 -6.04
CA MET A 300 -24.42 -32.90 -6.97
C MET A 300 -25.06 -32.77 -8.35
N ARG A 301 -26.35 -32.41 -8.44
CA ARG A 301 -26.99 -32.14 -9.75
C ARG A 301 -26.34 -30.94 -10.43
N TRP A 302 -26.13 -29.85 -9.70
CA TRP A 302 -25.43 -28.69 -10.22
C TRP A 302 -24.01 -29.05 -10.69
N PHE A 303 -23.26 -29.82 -9.90
CA PHE A 303 -21.92 -30.26 -10.27
C PHE A 303 -21.92 -31.13 -11.54
N ALA A 304 -22.90 -32.03 -11.69
CA ALA A 304 -23.09 -32.81 -12.91
C ALA A 304 -23.41 -31.92 -14.13
N GLU A 305 -24.25 -30.89 -13.97
CA GLU A 305 -24.55 -29.91 -15.03
C GLU A 305 -23.33 -29.09 -15.46
N GLN A 306 -22.34 -28.91 -14.58
CA GLN A 306 -21.05 -28.29 -14.89
C GLN A 306 -20.00 -29.27 -15.47
N GLY A 307 -20.40 -30.52 -15.75
CA GLY A 307 -19.54 -31.54 -16.35
C GLY A 307 -18.97 -32.58 -15.38
N GLY A 308 -19.29 -32.50 -14.08
CA GLY A 308 -18.95 -33.54 -13.10
C GLY A 308 -17.47 -33.64 -12.72
N GLU A 309 -16.65 -32.66 -13.12
CA GLU A 309 -15.21 -32.62 -12.79
C GLU A 309 -14.81 -31.27 -12.19
N LEU A 310 -13.96 -31.29 -11.15
CA LEU A 310 -13.41 -30.06 -10.56
C LEU A 310 -12.51 -29.28 -11.53
N SER A 311 -11.93 -29.97 -12.53
CA SER A 311 -11.10 -29.40 -13.59
C SER A 311 -11.84 -28.31 -14.39
N ALA A 312 -13.16 -28.47 -14.59
CA ALA A 312 -14.03 -27.55 -15.33
C ALA A 312 -14.04 -26.13 -14.74
N PHE A 313 -13.75 -26.00 -13.46
CA PHE A 313 -13.79 -24.73 -12.75
C PHE A 313 -12.47 -23.97 -12.80
N LYS A 314 -11.36 -24.55 -13.27
CA LYS A 314 -10.02 -23.95 -13.22
C LYS A 314 -9.93 -22.61 -13.97
N THR A 315 -10.65 -22.45 -15.08
CA THR A 315 -10.63 -21.24 -15.90
C THR A 315 -11.59 -20.16 -15.42
N ILE A 316 -12.51 -20.49 -14.50
CA ILE A 316 -13.50 -19.55 -13.98
C ILE A 316 -12.81 -18.63 -12.95
N PRO A 317 -12.93 -17.30 -13.10
CA PRO A 317 -12.42 -16.36 -12.11
C PRO A 317 -13.01 -16.60 -10.72
N THR A 318 -12.19 -16.48 -9.66
CA THR A 318 -12.57 -16.81 -8.27
C THR A 318 -13.86 -16.14 -7.82
N GLU A 319 -14.03 -14.84 -8.06
CA GLU A 319 -15.24 -14.11 -7.64
C GLU A 319 -16.48 -14.46 -8.48
N THR A 320 -16.30 -14.87 -9.74
CA THR A 320 -17.39 -15.40 -10.55
C THR A 320 -17.85 -16.75 -10.02
N LEU A 321 -16.91 -17.66 -9.72
CA LEU A 321 -17.20 -18.95 -9.11
C LEU A 321 -17.85 -18.77 -7.74
N ARG A 322 -17.36 -17.84 -6.91
CA ARG A 322 -17.96 -17.51 -5.62
C ARG A 322 -19.44 -17.14 -5.73
N LYS A 323 -19.80 -16.30 -6.70
CA LYS A 323 -21.20 -15.92 -6.96
C LYS A 323 -22.06 -17.11 -7.36
N GLN A 324 -21.52 -18.03 -8.17
CA GLN A 324 -22.21 -19.27 -8.52
C GLN A 324 -22.43 -20.15 -7.28
N LEU A 325 -21.39 -20.35 -6.46
CA LEU A 325 -21.49 -21.13 -5.22
C LEU A 325 -22.51 -20.54 -4.25
N LEU A 326 -22.55 -19.22 -4.08
CA LEU A 326 -23.54 -18.53 -3.24
C LEU A 326 -24.99 -18.67 -3.73
N SER A 327 -25.20 -19.03 -5.00
CA SER A 327 -26.54 -19.34 -5.51
C SER A 327 -27.01 -20.76 -5.15
N LEU A 328 -26.10 -21.62 -4.66
CA LEU A 328 -26.42 -22.99 -4.31
C LEU A 328 -27.16 -23.06 -2.97
N LYS A 329 -28.17 -23.93 -2.93
CA LYS A 329 -28.95 -24.16 -1.72
C LYS A 329 -28.05 -24.75 -0.62
N GLY A 330 -28.00 -24.07 0.53
CA GLY A 330 -27.19 -24.50 1.67
C GLY A 330 -25.75 -23.99 1.67
N VAL A 331 -25.41 -23.06 0.78
CA VAL A 331 -24.08 -22.44 0.72
C VAL A 331 -24.17 -20.98 1.15
N GLY A 332 -23.67 -20.68 2.36
CA GLY A 332 -23.48 -19.31 2.83
C GLY A 332 -22.10 -18.74 2.47
N PRO A 333 -21.78 -17.48 2.85
CA PRO A 333 -20.48 -16.85 2.58
C PRO A 333 -19.28 -17.68 3.06
N GLU A 334 -19.32 -18.17 4.29
CA GLU A 334 -18.28 -19.00 4.88
C GLU A 334 -18.11 -20.32 4.11
N THR A 335 -19.21 -21.02 3.85
CA THR A 335 -19.20 -22.28 3.09
C THR A 335 -18.68 -22.07 1.67
N ALA A 336 -19.07 -20.98 0.99
CA ALA A 336 -18.59 -20.67 -0.35
C ALA A 336 -17.07 -20.46 -0.36
N ASP A 337 -16.52 -19.71 0.60
CA ASP A 337 -15.07 -19.50 0.69
C ASP A 337 -14.33 -20.77 1.16
N ALA A 338 -14.94 -21.61 1.99
CA ALA A 338 -14.40 -22.94 2.32
C ALA A 338 -14.33 -23.86 1.09
N MET A 339 -15.39 -23.91 0.29
CA MET A 339 -15.38 -24.65 -0.98
C MET A 339 -14.32 -24.09 -1.93
N LEU A 340 -14.21 -22.77 -2.05
CA LEU A 340 -13.18 -22.14 -2.87
C LEU A 340 -11.77 -22.53 -2.41
N LEU A 341 -11.49 -22.44 -1.12
CA LEU A 341 -10.16 -22.71 -0.55
C LEU A 341 -9.75 -24.17 -0.64
N TYR A 342 -10.65 -25.08 -0.27
CA TYR A 342 -10.31 -26.50 -0.13
C TYR A 342 -10.67 -27.33 -1.36
N LEU A 343 -11.83 -27.11 -2.00
CA LEU A 343 -12.24 -27.93 -3.17
C LEU A 343 -11.72 -27.37 -4.48
N PHE A 344 -11.81 -26.04 -4.66
CA PHE A 344 -11.42 -25.38 -5.90
C PHE A 344 -10.03 -24.75 -5.83
N GLU A 345 -9.27 -24.99 -4.76
CA GLU A 345 -7.86 -24.60 -4.64
C GLU A 345 -7.61 -23.10 -4.90
N ARG A 346 -8.55 -22.24 -4.48
CA ARG A 346 -8.46 -20.78 -4.60
C ARG A 346 -8.00 -20.16 -3.29
N LYS A 347 -6.96 -19.34 -3.35
CA LYS A 347 -6.47 -18.59 -2.19
C LYS A 347 -7.48 -17.50 -1.79
N VAL A 348 -8.36 -17.84 -0.84
CA VAL A 348 -9.35 -16.93 -0.25
C VAL A 348 -9.27 -17.01 1.27
N PHE A 349 -9.54 -15.90 1.94
CA PHE A 349 -9.61 -15.87 3.39
C PHE A 349 -11.02 -16.21 3.87
N ILE A 350 -11.12 -17.14 4.83
CA ILE A 350 -12.39 -17.52 5.45
C ILE A 350 -12.53 -16.75 6.76
N ALA A 351 -13.38 -15.72 6.75
CA ALA A 351 -13.56 -14.80 7.86
C ALA A 351 -14.62 -15.28 8.86
N ASP A 352 -14.51 -16.54 9.27
CA ASP A 352 -15.46 -17.19 10.15
C ASP A 352 -15.55 -16.52 11.55
N GLN A 353 -16.41 -17.05 12.40
CA GLN A 353 -16.60 -16.50 13.73
C GLN A 353 -15.37 -16.65 14.64
N TYR A 354 -14.50 -17.63 14.42
CA TYR A 354 -13.24 -17.74 15.16
C TYR A 354 -12.24 -16.67 14.71
N ALA A 355 -12.09 -16.44 13.40
CA ALA A 355 -11.26 -15.38 12.85
C ALA A 355 -11.69 -13.99 13.34
N LEU A 356 -12.99 -13.66 13.23
CA LEU A 356 -13.54 -12.38 13.70
C LEU A 356 -13.22 -12.12 15.18
N ARG A 357 -13.44 -13.11 16.05
CA ARG A 357 -13.16 -12.96 17.48
C ARG A 357 -11.67 -12.81 17.76
N LEU A 358 -10.83 -13.63 17.12
CA LEU A 358 -9.39 -13.59 17.31
C LEU A 358 -8.81 -12.22 16.90
N PHE A 359 -9.16 -11.75 15.70
CA PHE A 359 -8.58 -10.54 15.14
C PHE A 359 -9.01 -9.29 15.92
N ASN A 360 -10.29 -9.18 16.28
CA ASN A 360 -10.76 -8.07 17.12
C ASN A 360 -10.11 -8.10 18.52
N ARG A 361 -9.99 -9.29 19.13
CA ARG A 361 -9.39 -9.47 20.47
C ARG A 361 -7.91 -9.09 20.50
N LEU A 362 -7.16 -9.42 19.46
CA LEU A 362 -5.73 -9.09 19.33
C LEU A 362 -5.48 -7.68 18.76
N GLY A 363 -6.53 -6.92 18.44
CA GLY A 363 -6.42 -5.59 17.84
C GLY A 363 -5.82 -5.61 16.43
N LEU A 364 -5.94 -6.72 15.71
CA LEU A 364 -5.44 -6.90 14.35
C LEU A 364 -6.40 -6.33 13.29
N SER A 365 -7.69 -6.25 13.60
CA SER A 365 -8.73 -5.71 12.72
C SER A 365 -9.84 -5.10 13.56
N GLN A 366 -10.58 -4.13 12.98
CA GLN A 366 -11.80 -3.55 13.56
C GLN A 366 -13.07 -4.08 12.87
N ALA A 367 -12.94 -5.01 11.92
CA ALA A 367 -14.04 -5.55 11.15
C ALA A 367 -15.06 -6.28 12.05
N GLN A 368 -16.32 -5.89 11.92
CA GLN A 368 -17.44 -6.49 12.65
C GLN A 368 -18.22 -7.52 11.83
N THR A 369 -17.92 -7.65 10.54
CA THR A 369 -18.66 -8.52 9.62
C THR A 369 -17.71 -9.42 8.84
N TYR A 370 -18.23 -10.58 8.43
CA TYR A 370 -17.52 -11.53 7.57
C TYR A 370 -16.95 -10.83 6.31
N THR A 371 -17.78 -10.04 5.63
CA THR A 371 -17.40 -9.37 4.38
C THR A 371 -16.28 -8.37 4.58
N ALA A 372 -16.32 -7.59 5.67
CA ALA A 372 -15.28 -6.62 5.99
C ALA A 372 -13.95 -7.30 6.29
N LEU A 373 -13.95 -8.30 7.18
CA LEU A 373 -12.70 -9.00 7.54
C LEU A 373 -12.13 -9.79 6.36
N ARG A 374 -12.99 -10.43 5.55
CA ARG A 374 -12.55 -11.09 4.32
C ARG A 374 -11.85 -10.09 3.40
N ALA A 375 -12.47 -8.93 3.14
CA ALA A 375 -11.89 -7.91 2.26
C ALA A 375 -10.53 -7.40 2.76
N GLU A 376 -10.41 -7.13 4.07
CA GLU A 376 -9.15 -6.70 4.70
C GLU A 376 -8.04 -7.75 4.57
N CYS A 377 -8.38 -9.05 4.60
CA CYS A 377 -7.39 -10.14 4.55
C CYS A 377 -7.13 -10.68 3.14
N MET A 378 -7.91 -10.29 2.12
CA MET A 378 -7.69 -10.76 0.74
C MET A 378 -6.28 -10.42 0.20
N PRO A 379 -5.71 -9.22 0.41
CA PRO A 379 -4.34 -8.91 -0.03
C PRO A 379 -3.28 -9.84 0.56
N LEU A 380 -3.50 -10.34 1.79
CA LEU A 380 -2.60 -11.31 2.42
C LEU A 380 -2.59 -12.66 1.69
N MET A 381 -3.73 -13.08 1.12
CA MET A 381 -3.84 -14.35 0.40
C MET A 381 -3.02 -14.37 -0.89
N GLU A 382 -2.72 -13.21 -1.47
CA GLU A 382 -1.86 -13.11 -2.65
C GLU A 382 -0.40 -13.43 -2.33
N ARG A 383 0.06 -13.15 -1.10
CA ARG A 383 1.44 -13.31 -0.64
C ARG A 383 1.85 -14.75 -0.34
N ILE A 384 0.88 -15.63 -0.06
CA ILE A 384 1.12 -16.97 0.49
C ILE A 384 0.80 -18.10 -0.49
N SER A 385 1.24 -19.32 -0.15
CA SER A 385 0.87 -20.53 -0.86
C SER A 385 -0.57 -20.97 -0.53
N LEU A 386 -1.17 -21.81 -1.37
CA LEU A 386 -2.48 -22.40 -1.09
C LEU A 386 -2.47 -23.23 0.20
N LYS A 387 -1.44 -24.05 0.40
CA LYS A 387 -1.28 -24.86 1.61
C LYS A 387 -1.24 -23.97 2.85
N THR A 388 -0.48 -22.88 2.81
CA THR A 388 -0.42 -21.92 3.91
C THR A 388 -1.79 -21.32 4.22
N ALA A 389 -2.56 -20.93 3.20
CA ALA A 389 -3.91 -20.40 3.40
C ALA A 389 -4.87 -21.43 4.06
N GLN A 390 -4.81 -22.68 3.61
CA GLN A 390 -5.58 -23.80 4.18
C GLN A 390 -5.22 -24.07 5.64
N GLU A 391 -3.92 -24.09 5.95
CA GLU A 391 -3.43 -24.33 7.30
C GLU A 391 -3.74 -23.16 8.23
N TRP A 392 -3.60 -21.92 7.78
CA TRP A 392 -3.97 -20.74 8.56
C TRP A 392 -5.44 -20.73 8.96
N HIS A 393 -6.35 -21.03 8.03
CA HIS A 393 -7.77 -21.18 8.39
C HIS A 393 -7.98 -22.26 9.46
N ALA A 394 -7.37 -23.44 9.27
CA ALA A 394 -7.54 -24.56 10.19
C ALA A 394 -7.03 -24.24 11.61
N VAL A 395 -5.85 -23.62 11.74
CA VAL A 395 -5.29 -23.28 13.06
C VAL A 395 -6.02 -22.13 13.75
N ILE A 396 -6.67 -21.22 13.01
CA ILE A 396 -7.56 -20.20 13.61
C ILE A 396 -8.74 -20.89 14.31
N ASP A 397 -9.38 -21.85 13.64
CA ASP A 397 -10.51 -22.58 14.20
C ASP A 397 -10.10 -23.47 15.38
N GLU A 398 -9.00 -24.22 15.25
CA GLU A 398 -8.45 -25.03 16.35
C GLU A 398 -8.11 -24.19 17.58
N HIS A 399 -7.43 -23.06 17.37
CA HIS A 399 -7.15 -22.12 18.45
C HIS A 399 -8.44 -21.60 19.10
N GLY A 400 -9.43 -21.26 18.28
CA GLY A 400 -10.74 -20.80 18.73
C GLY A 400 -11.52 -21.83 19.56
N LYS A 401 -11.44 -23.12 19.21
CA LYS A 401 -12.03 -24.23 19.97
C LYS A 401 -11.38 -24.36 21.34
N VAL A 402 -10.03 -24.37 21.40
CA VAL A 402 -9.28 -24.49 22.66
C VAL A 402 -9.55 -23.29 23.56
N PHE A 403 -9.55 -22.07 23.00
CA PHE A 403 -9.81 -20.84 23.76
C PHE A 403 -11.19 -20.83 24.42
N ARG A 404 -12.22 -21.39 23.77
CA ARG A 404 -13.57 -21.48 24.36
C ARG A 404 -13.69 -22.48 25.52
N GLN A 405 -12.82 -23.48 25.57
CA GLN A 405 -12.88 -24.53 26.59
C GLN A 405 -12.04 -24.21 27.83
N ALA A 406 -11.01 -23.38 27.68
CA ALA A 406 -10.11 -23.04 28.78
C ALA A 406 -10.57 -21.77 29.53
N THR A 407 -10.70 -21.87 30.85
CA THR A 407 -11.02 -20.72 31.72
C THR A 407 -9.88 -19.69 31.78
N LEU A 408 -8.63 -20.13 31.53
CA LEU A 408 -7.40 -19.34 31.46
C LEU A 408 -6.43 -19.98 30.45
N LEU A 409 -6.50 -19.59 29.17
CA LEU A 409 -5.50 -20.00 28.18
C LEU A 409 -4.27 -19.10 28.29
N ASN A 410 -3.06 -19.67 28.41
CA ASN A 410 -1.83 -18.91 28.25
C ASN A 410 -1.55 -18.69 26.75
N GLU A 411 -1.56 -17.43 26.33
CA GLU A 411 -1.29 -16.98 24.97
C GLU A 411 -0.06 -16.05 24.88
N ASP A 412 0.84 -16.09 25.86
CA ASP A 412 2.04 -15.24 25.86
C ASP A 412 2.90 -15.47 24.62
N TRP A 413 2.83 -16.67 24.04
CA TRP A 413 3.50 -17.04 22.78
C TRP A 413 2.90 -16.35 21.53
N LEU A 414 1.69 -15.79 21.60
CA LEU A 414 1.07 -15.03 20.52
C LEU A 414 1.49 -13.55 20.52
N ARG A 415 1.91 -13.03 21.68
CA ARG A 415 2.27 -11.61 21.86
C ARG A 415 3.59 -11.24 21.19
#